data_AF-A0A941RZN2-F1
#
_entry.id   AF-A0A941RZN2-F1
#
_cell.length_a   1.000
_cell.length_b   1.000
_cell.length_c   1.000
_cell.angle_alpha   90.00
_cell.angle_beta   90.00
_cell.angle_gamma   90.00
#
_symmetry.space_group_name_H-M   'P 1'
#
loop_
_entity.id
_entity.type
_entity.pdbx_description
1 polymer ?
#
loop_
_entity_poly.entity_id
_entity_poly.type
_entity_poly.pdbx_seq_one_letter_code
_entity_poly.pdbx_strand_id
1 'polypeptide(L)'
;MATIGLITAMAIQCRDMIQNSQASDTALPKVIGSKHLLWMCNQIEAHADTWPITKLHRWIGFIQCGMIANRMLNLDGAKRMFDQAKNAHASSGPDSDLFDHLNIDDPFQLEIGGQG
;
A
#
# COMPACT_ATOMS: atom_id res chain seq x y z
N MET A 1 3.64 2.30 24.04
CA MET A 1 3.02 2.84 22.82
C MET A 1 3.22 1.83 21.72
N ALA A 2 2.14 1.21 21.24
CA ALA A 2 2.21 0.16 20.24
C ALA A 2 2.82 0.71 18.95
N THR A 3 3.88 0.06 18.47
CA THR A 3 4.45 0.24 17.14
C THR A 3 3.35 -0.01 16.12
N ILE A 4 2.70 1.07 15.65
CA ILE A 4 1.83 1.03 14.48
C ILE A 4 2.70 0.48 13.35
N GLY A 5 2.43 -0.77 12.93
CA GLY A 5 3.24 -1.46 11.93
C GLY A 5 3.30 -0.69 10.61
N LEU A 6 4.42 -0.78 9.90
CA LEU A 6 4.65 -0.07 8.63
C LEU A 6 3.46 -0.19 7.65
N ILE A 7 2.86 -1.38 7.56
CA ILE A 7 1.71 -1.64 6.68
C ILE A 7 0.48 -0.81 7.10
N THR A 8 0.20 -0.70 8.39
CA THR A 8 -0.90 0.14 8.92
C THR A 8 -0.64 1.62 8.59
N ALA A 9 0.59 2.09 8.76
CA ALA A 9 0.97 3.46 8.40
C ALA A 9 0.79 3.73 6.90
N MET A 10 1.19 2.78 6.04
CA MET A 10 0.96 2.87 4.60
C MET A 10 -0.54 2.89 4.26
N ALA A 11 -1.37 2.05 4.91
CA ALA A 11 -2.81 2.03 4.69
C ALA A 11 -3.46 3.38 5.04
N ILE A 12 -3.05 3.99 6.16
CA ILE A 12 -3.52 5.32 6.58
C ILE A 12 -3.17 6.38 5.54
N GLN A 13 -1.91 6.42 5.06
CA GLN A 13 -1.50 7.39 4.04
C GLN A 13 -2.28 7.20 2.72
N CYS A 14 -2.47 5.94 2.30
CA CYS A 14 -3.28 5.63 1.12
C CYS A 14 -4.72 6.12 1.29
N ARG A 15 -5.33 5.84 2.45
CA ARG A 15 -6.70 6.26 2.79
C ARG A 15 -6.85 7.76 2.69
N ASP A 16 -5.96 8.52 3.33
CA ASP A 16 -6.03 9.97 3.36
C ASP A 16 -5.87 10.55 1.95
N MET A 17 -4.98 10.00 1.13
CA MET A 17 -4.82 10.39 -0.27
C MET A 17 -6.08 10.09 -1.10
N ILE A 18 -6.68 8.90 -0.94
CA ILE A 18 -7.92 8.52 -1.64
C ILE A 18 -9.05 9.48 -1.28
N GLN A 19 -9.22 9.81 0.00
CA GLN A 19 -10.27 10.72 0.50
C GLN A 19 -10.10 12.15 -0.02
N ASN A 20 -8.86 12.63 -0.13
CA ASN A 20 -8.55 13.97 -0.64
C ASN A 20 -8.56 14.06 -2.17
N SER A 21 -8.59 12.92 -2.88
CA SER A 21 -8.61 12.91 -4.34
C SER A 21 -10.01 13.23 -4.88
N GLN A 22 -10.08 14.15 -5.85
CA GLN A 22 -11.31 14.40 -6.63
C GLN A 22 -11.48 13.38 -7.77
N ALA A 23 -11.08 12.12 -7.56
CA ALA A 23 -11.13 11.10 -8.61
C ALA A 23 -12.58 10.89 -9.06
N SER A 24 -12.88 11.25 -10.32
CA SER A 24 -14.19 11.01 -10.93
C SER A 24 -14.37 9.52 -11.19
N ASP A 25 -15.38 8.94 -10.56
CA ASP A 25 -15.64 7.51 -10.37
C ASP A 25 -16.13 6.77 -11.64
N THR A 26 -15.64 7.10 -12.85
CA THR A 26 -16.47 6.90 -14.06
C THR A 26 -15.94 6.01 -15.18
N ALA A 27 -14.80 5.31 -15.05
CA ALA A 27 -14.41 4.33 -16.10
C ALA A 27 -13.71 3.06 -15.62
N LEU A 28 -13.29 2.98 -14.36
CA LEU A 28 -12.51 1.85 -13.86
C LEU A 28 -13.38 0.76 -13.24
N PRO A 29 -12.95 -0.51 -13.28
CA PRO A 29 -13.63 -1.59 -12.57
C PRO A 29 -13.83 -1.27 -11.08
N LYS A 30 -14.97 -1.66 -10.53
CA LYS A 30 -15.33 -1.40 -9.11
C LYS A 30 -14.25 -1.83 -8.12
N VAL A 31 -13.51 -2.89 -8.45
CA VAL A 31 -12.44 -3.45 -7.61
C VAL A 31 -11.25 -2.52 -7.42
N ILE A 32 -11.04 -1.58 -8.35
CA ILE A 32 -10.03 -0.53 -8.19
C ILE A 32 -10.67 0.85 -7.99
N GLY A 33 -11.98 0.95 -7.86
CA GLY A 33 -12.66 2.22 -7.57
C GLY A 33 -12.29 2.74 -6.19
N SER A 34 -12.28 4.07 -6.04
CA SER A 34 -11.87 4.77 -4.81
C SER A 34 -12.56 4.22 -3.55
N LYS A 35 -13.86 3.93 -3.62
CA LYS A 35 -14.64 3.34 -2.53
C LYS A 35 -14.12 1.97 -2.09
N HIS A 36 -13.74 1.12 -3.04
CA HIS A 36 -13.22 -0.20 -2.71
C HIS A 36 -11.82 -0.12 -2.14
N LEU A 37 -10.95 0.72 -2.71
CA LEU A 37 -9.62 0.97 -2.18
C LEU A 37 -9.67 1.52 -0.74
N LEU A 38 -10.61 2.45 -0.48
CA LEU A 38 -10.85 2.98 0.86
C LEU A 38 -11.31 1.89 1.83
N TRP A 39 -12.23 1.02 1.40
CA TRP A 39 -12.65 -0.13 2.18
C TRP A 39 -11.47 -1.04 2.52
N MET A 40 -10.59 -1.34 1.55
CA MET A 40 -9.40 -2.17 1.79
C MET A 40 -8.45 -1.52 2.81
N CYS A 41 -8.23 -0.20 2.76
CA CYS A 41 -7.42 0.50 3.77
C CYS A 41 -7.99 0.30 5.18
N ASN A 42 -9.30 0.50 5.33
CA ASN A 42 -9.97 0.31 6.62
C ASN A 42 -9.89 -1.15 7.11
N GLN A 43 -9.94 -2.13 6.21
CA GLN A 43 -9.78 -3.54 6.57
C GLN A 43 -8.36 -3.85 7.06
N ILE A 44 -7.32 -3.28 6.42
CA ILE A 44 -5.94 -3.42 6.89
C ILE A 44 -5.80 -2.86 8.30
N GLU A 45 -6.32 -1.66 8.56
CA GLU A 45 -6.26 -1.05 9.89
C GLU A 45 -7.00 -1.87 10.96
N ALA A 46 -8.19 -2.36 10.64
CA ALA A 46 -8.99 -3.16 11.57
C ALA A 46 -8.39 -4.54 11.88
N HIS A 47 -7.57 -5.09 10.97
CA HIS A 47 -7.07 -6.45 11.06
C HIS A 47 -5.55 -6.57 11.08
N ALA A 48 -4.83 -5.45 11.25
CA ALA A 48 -3.36 -5.39 11.20
C ALA A 48 -2.69 -6.42 12.12
N ASP A 49 -3.26 -6.68 13.30
CA ASP A 49 -2.71 -7.60 14.30
C ASP A 49 -3.18 -9.06 14.13
N THR A 50 -4.14 -9.31 13.24
CA THR A 50 -4.82 -10.63 13.13
C THR A 50 -4.64 -11.31 11.79
N TRP A 51 -4.33 -10.55 10.74
CA TRP A 51 -4.12 -11.11 9.40
C TRP A 51 -2.64 -11.41 9.14
N PRO A 52 -2.35 -12.42 8.29
CA PRO A 52 -0.99 -12.68 7.87
C PRO A 52 -0.35 -11.45 7.20
N ILE A 53 0.90 -11.16 7.55
CA ILE A 53 1.67 -10.03 7.00
C ILE A 53 1.72 -10.09 5.46
N THR A 54 1.88 -11.28 4.89
CA THR A 54 1.89 -11.50 3.43
C THR A 54 0.59 -11.04 2.74
N LYS A 55 -0.56 -11.26 3.39
CA LYS A 55 -1.87 -10.78 2.90
C LYS A 55 -1.94 -9.26 2.96
N LEU A 56 -1.56 -8.68 4.09
CA LEU A 56 -1.56 -7.23 4.30
C LEU A 56 -0.64 -6.52 3.29
N HIS A 57 0.55 -7.08 3.04
CA HIS A 57 1.50 -6.59 2.05
C HIS A 57 0.92 -6.63 0.63
N ARG A 58 0.33 -7.76 0.22
CA ARG A 58 -0.30 -7.89 -1.11
C ARG A 58 -1.45 -6.90 -1.30
N TRP A 59 -2.23 -6.65 -0.24
CA TRP A 59 -3.32 -5.68 -0.26
C TRP A 59 -2.82 -4.25 -0.38
N ILE A 60 -1.74 -3.89 0.33
CA ILE A 60 -1.08 -2.59 0.12
C ILE A 60 -0.69 -2.46 -1.34
N GLY A 61 0.11 -3.38 -1.91
CA GLY A 61 0.53 -3.31 -3.31
C GLY A 61 -0.64 -3.15 -4.30
N PHE A 62 -1.75 -3.87 -4.07
CA PHE A 62 -2.97 -3.70 -4.85
C PHE A 62 -3.57 -2.29 -4.74
N ILE A 63 -3.66 -1.74 -3.53
CA ILE A 63 -4.14 -0.38 -3.30
C ILE A 63 -3.27 0.65 -4.02
N GLN A 64 -1.94 0.50 -3.98
CA GLN A 64 -1.00 1.39 -4.67
C GLN A 64 -1.27 1.45 -6.17
N CYS A 65 -1.36 0.28 -6.80
CA CYS A 65 -1.69 0.15 -8.22
C CYS A 65 -3.06 0.76 -8.54
N GLY A 66 -4.05 0.52 -7.68
CA GLY A 66 -5.37 1.13 -7.79
C GLY A 66 -5.30 2.66 -7.76
N MET A 67 -4.57 3.25 -6.83
CA MET A 67 -4.41 4.70 -6.73
C MET A 67 -3.72 5.31 -7.96
N ILE A 68 -2.72 4.63 -8.51
CA ILE A 68 -2.06 5.04 -9.76
C ILE A 68 -3.04 4.95 -10.94
N ALA A 69 -3.81 3.87 -11.04
CA ALA A 69 -4.80 3.70 -12.10
C ALA A 69 -5.90 4.79 -12.05
N ASN A 70 -6.30 5.19 -10.84
CA ASN A 70 -7.23 6.31 -10.62
C ASN A 70 -6.58 7.69 -10.81
N ARG A 71 -5.29 7.76 -11.15
CA ARG A 71 -4.51 8.98 -11.29
C ARG A 71 -4.52 9.84 -10.02
N MET A 72 -4.70 9.21 -8.85
CA MET A 72 -4.57 9.86 -7.56
C MET A 72 -3.09 10.18 -7.26
N LEU A 73 -2.21 9.32 -7.75
CA LEU A 73 -0.76 9.48 -7.70
C LEU A 73 -0.16 9.09 -9.06
N ASN A 74 0.96 9.71 -9.43
CA ASN A 74 1.83 9.18 -10.47
C ASN A 74 2.89 8.24 -9.84
N LEU A 75 3.67 7.55 -10.67
CA LEU A 75 4.68 6.58 -10.21
C LEU A 75 5.69 7.22 -9.25
N ASP A 76 6.14 8.45 -9.53
CA ASP A 76 7.09 9.16 -8.65
C ASP A 76 6.45 9.54 -7.31
N GLY A 77 5.18 9.96 -7.32
CA GLY A 77 4.41 10.28 -6.12
C GLY A 77 4.18 9.06 -5.25
N ALA A 78 3.84 7.92 -5.88
CA ALA A 78 3.73 6.63 -5.22
C ALA A 78 5.07 6.25 -4.56
N LYS A 79 6.16 6.26 -5.32
CA LYS A 79 7.50 5.93 -4.79
C LYS A 79 7.87 6.78 -3.58
N ARG A 80 7.73 8.11 -3.68
CA ARG A 80 8.05 9.03 -2.57
C ARG A 80 7.20 8.74 -1.32
N MET A 81 5.90 8.50 -1.48
CA MET A 81 5.01 8.22 -0.35
C MET A 81 5.43 6.94 0.39
N PHE A 82 5.76 5.88 -0.35
CA PHE A 82 6.17 4.62 0.27
C PHE A 82 7.59 4.64 0.83
N ASP A 83 8.52 5.34 0.18
CA ASP A 83 9.86 5.58 0.73
C ASP A 83 9.79 6.38 2.04
N GLN A 84 8.90 7.37 2.14
CA GLN A 84 8.67 8.12 3.38
C GLN A 84 8.12 7.24 4.50
N ALA A 85 7.10 6.42 4.22
CA ALA A 85 6.57 5.48 5.19
C ALA A 85 7.64 4.47 5.64
N LYS A 86 8.44 3.94 4.71
CA LYS A 86 9.54 3.04 5.02
C LYS A 86 10.57 3.72 5.91
N ASN A 87 11.06 4.90 5.55
CA ASN A 87 12.07 5.61 6.33
C ASN A 87 11.58 5.97 7.75
N ALA A 88 10.30 6.29 7.91
CA ALA A 88 9.72 6.57 9.23
C ALA A 88 9.63 5.33 10.14
N HIS A 89 9.61 4.12 9.57
CA HIS A 89 9.44 2.86 10.31
C HIS A 89 10.64 1.89 10.22
N ALA A 90 11.67 2.19 9.41
CA ALA A 90 12.86 1.37 9.17
C ALA A 90 13.79 1.20 10.41
N SER A 91 13.47 1.84 11.54
CA SER A 91 14.26 1.72 12.77
C SER A 91 13.84 0.55 13.68
N SER A 92 12.84 -0.26 13.32
CA SER A 92 12.20 -1.21 14.26
C SER A 92 11.70 -2.53 13.66
N GLY A 93 12.57 -3.41 13.14
CA GLY A 93 12.16 -4.80 12.85
C GLY A 93 13.23 -5.70 12.21
N PRO A 94 13.48 -6.91 12.73
CA PRO A 94 14.48 -7.86 12.23
C PRO A 94 13.89 -8.83 11.17
N ASP A 95 13.00 -8.34 10.31
CA ASP A 95 12.21 -9.21 9.44
C ASP A 95 12.85 -9.28 8.04
N SER A 96 13.91 -10.08 7.91
CA SER A 96 14.75 -10.17 6.70
C SER A 96 13.95 -10.57 5.45
N ASP A 97 12.87 -11.34 5.61
CA ASP A 97 12.00 -11.75 4.50
C ASP A 97 11.11 -10.61 3.99
N LEU A 98 10.99 -9.50 4.74
CA LEU A 98 10.37 -8.26 4.31
C LEU A 98 11.27 -7.45 3.36
N PHE A 99 12.56 -7.78 3.31
CA PHE A 99 13.61 -7.02 2.62
C PHE A 99 14.16 -7.67 1.35
N ASP A 100 13.79 -8.92 1.03
CA ASP A 100 14.29 -9.59 -0.18
C ASP A 100 13.79 -8.92 -1.48
N HIS A 101 12.73 -8.10 -1.41
CA HIS A 101 12.30 -7.22 -2.51
C HIS A 101 12.79 -5.76 -2.37
N LEU A 102 13.68 -5.48 -1.40
CA LEU A 102 14.12 -4.13 -1.00
C LEU A 102 15.64 -3.94 -1.12
N ASN A 103 16.30 -4.69 -2.01
CA ASN A 103 17.66 -4.39 -2.40
C ASN A 103 17.68 -3.06 -3.18
N ILE A 104 18.46 -2.08 -2.72
CA ILE A 104 18.59 -0.77 -3.38
C ILE A 104 19.19 -0.90 -4.80
N ASP A 105 19.93 -1.98 -5.04
CA ASP A 105 20.51 -2.32 -6.33
C ASP A 105 19.56 -3.09 -7.27
N ASP A 106 18.34 -3.43 -6.82
CA ASP A 106 17.33 -4.13 -7.63
C ASP A 106 16.17 -3.17 -7.97
N PRO A 107 15.97 -2.82 -9.26
CA PRO A 107 14.88 -1.93 -9.65
C PRO A 107 13.53 -2.56 -9.32
N PHE A 108 12.61 -1.76 -8.78
CA PHE A 108 11.23 -2.12 -8.47
C PHE A 108 10.62 -3.07 -9.53
N GLN A 109 10.36 -4.31 -9.14
CA GLN A 109 9.66 -5.30 -9.98
C GLN A 109 8.19 -5.36 -9.58
N LEU A 110 7.32 -4.90 -10.46
CA LEU A 110 5.88 -5.07 -10.31
C LEU A 110 5.53 -6.53 -10.64
N GLU A 111 5.60 -7.44 -9.68
CA GLU A 111 5.06 -8.78 -9.88
C GLU A 111 3.52 -8.72 -9.93
N ILE A 112 2.97 -8.77 -11.14
CA ILE A 112 1.56 -9.07 -11.37
C ILE A 112 1.37 -10.58 -11.11
N GLY A 113 1.45 -10.96 -9.84
CA GLY A 113 1.30 -12.33 -9.38
C GLY A 113 -0.17 -12.74 -9.33
N GLY A 114 -0.63 -13.42 -10.39
CA GLY A 114 -1.89 -14.14 -10.46
C GLY A 114 -1.67 -15.56 -10.99
N GLN A 115 -1.18 -16.45 -10.15
CA GLN A 115 -1.35 -17.90 -10.30
C GLN A 115 -1.51 -18.52 -8.91
N GLY A 116 -2.60 -19.27 -8.72
CA GLY A 116 -2.97 -19.95 -7.48
C GLY A 116 -4.30 -19.48 -6.94
#